data_AF-A0A969G565-F1
#
_entry.id   AF-A0A969G565-F1
#
_cell.length_a   1.000
_cell.length_b   1.000
_cell.length_c   1.000
_cell.angle_alpha   90.00
_cell.angle_beta   90.00
_cell.angle_gamma   90.00
#
_symmetry.space_group_name_H-M   'P 1'
#
loop_
_entity.id
_entity.type
_entity.pdbx_description
1 polymer ?
#
loop_
_entity_poly.entity_id
_entity_poly.type
_entity_poly.pdbx_seq_one_letter_code
_entity_poly.pdbx_strand_id
1 'polypeptide(L)'
;MNSSQLLESYNGGNRNFEELTMVSANLIGADIAGSKFNKTDFTNASLARSNLSRCSFEYANLNEAFLYGSDLSFAKFHHASLIGTDLTKTNLKGAYLDHANLQGAKLSGAILTWVSFYRSNLVGVNLCGANLNGINLRAADLSHANLSWSNLSGARLSGAILKGTSLNGVRLSGAYLNGLELEGVDFSGLNLSEVKFRGAKLVKANLIGTDLSKGDFRRTNLSESILKNAQMRQANFGSTHLHKVNMMKSDLSNADFSQADLSNANLNLTNLENANLENANLSGAYLWGANLSGANLRNCNLTGASLRDAHINGTIFEGTIFANTTMINGEIKN
;
A
#
# COMPACT_ATOMS: atom_id res chain seq x y z
N MET A 1 9.95 3.34 42.21
CA MET A 1 10.29 1.91 42.40
C MET A 1 11.51 1.62 41.53
N ASN A 2 12.49 0.85 42.00
CA ASN A 2 13.63 0.43 41.17
C ASN A 2 13.40 -0.96 40.54
N SER A 3 14.26 -1.38 39.61
CA SER A 3 14.13 -2.68 38.93
C SER A 3 14.03 -3.86 39.89
N SER A 4 14.87 -3.92 40.94
CA SER A 4 14.86 -5.03 41.91
C SER A 4 13.54 -5.08 42.68
N GLN A 5 13.05 -3.93 43.14
CA GLN A 5 11.76 -3.84 43.84
C GLN A 5 10.59 -4.26 42.96
N LEU A 6 10.63 -3.92 41.67
CA LEU A 6 9.63 -4.35 40.70
C LEU A 6 9.64 -5.88 40.56
N LEU A 7 10.81 -6.48 40.38
CA LEU A 7 10.96 -7.92 40.23
C LEU A 7 10.56 -8.69 41.49
N GLU A 8 10.93 -8.20 42.67
CA GLU A 8 10.48 -8.75 43.95
C GLU A 8 8.95 -8.68 44.09
N SER A 9 8.36 -7.54 43.76
CA SER A 9 6.90 -7.34 43.79
C SER A 9 6.18 -8.27 42.80
N TYR A 10 6.74 -8.44 41.59
CA TYR A 10 6.22 -9.38 40.59
C TYR A 10 6.28 -10.84 41.07
N ASN A 11 7.40 -11.23 41.68
CA ASN A 11 7.58 -12.56 42.26
C ASN A 11 6.62 -12.79 43.45
N GLY A 12 6.28 -11.74 44.18
CA GLY A 12 5.23 -11.74 45.22
C GLY A 12 3.79 -11.80 44.68
N GLY A 13 3.59 -11.89 43.36
CA GLY A 13 2.28 -12.02 42.73
C GLY A 13 1.65 -10.70 42.27
N ASN A 14 2.29 -9.55 42.50
CA ASN A 14 1.78 -8.29 41.99
C ASN A 14 1.88 -8.25 40.46
N ARG A 15 0.84 -7.73 39.81
CA ARG A 15 0.78 -7.51 38.35
C ARG A 15 0.39 -6.08 38.00
N ASN A 16 0.20 -5.21 38.99
CA ASN A 16 -0.16 -3.82 38.79
C ASN A 16 1.04 -2.92 39.11
N PHE A 17 1.55 -2.28 38.06
CA PHE A 17 2.71 -1.38 38.06
C PHE A 17 2.41 -0.12 37.23
N GLU A 18 1.15 0.32 37.26
CA GLU A 18 0.69 1.52 36.57
C GLU A 18 1.30 2.78 37.19
N GLU A 19 1.48 3.83 36.37
CA GLU A 19 1.93 5.17 36.79
C GLU A 19 3.30 5.21 37.48
N LEU A 20 4.14 4.19 37.26
CA LEU A 20 5.51 4.17 37.78
C LEU A 20 6.45 5.08 36.97
N THR A 21 7.53 5.52 37.61
CA THR A 21 8.70 6.09 36.93
C THR A 21 9.83 5.08 36.95
N MET A 22 10.16 4.55 35.77
CA MET A 22 11.16 3.51 35.49
C MET A 22 12.16 4.00 34.43
N VAL A 23 12.45 5.31 34.42
CA VAL A 23 13.40 5.94 33.51
C VAL A 23 14.78 5.29 33.67
N SER A 24 15.39 4.90 32.55
CA SER A 24 16.69 4.21 32.50
C SER A 24 16.75 2.91 33.33
N ALA A 25 15.59 2.31 33.66
CA ALA A 25 15.56 1.06 34.39
C ALA A 25 16.22 -0.07 33.59
N ASN A 26 16.98 -0.93 34.27
CA ASN A 26 17.53 -2.13 33.67
C ASN A 26 16.63 -3.33 34.02
N LEU A 27 15.98 -3.88 33.01
CA LEU A 27 15.08 -5.03 33.07
C LEU A 27 15.42 -6.03 31.93
N ILE A 28 16.69 -6.06 31.52
CA ILE A 28 17.17 -6.98 30.48
C ILE A 28 16.90 -8.43 30.92
N GLY A 29 16.25 -9.21 30.05
CA GLY A 29 15.93 -10.61 30.31
C GLY A 29 14.87 -10.84 31.40
N ALA A 30 14.25 -9.80 31.94
CA ALA A 30 13.20 -9.93 32.96
C ALA A 30 11.99 -10.69 32.39
N ASP A 31 11.37 -11.56 33.19
CA ASP A 31 10.05 -12.11 32.89
C ASP A 31 9.02 -11.44 33.78
N ILE A 32 8.25 -10.53 33.18
CA ILE A 32 7.20 -9.76 33.85
C ILE A 32 5.90 -9.79 33.05
N ALA A 33 5.66 -10.88 32.33
CA ALA A 33 4.51 -11.08 31.44
C ALA A 33 3.15 -10.87 32.14
N GLY A 34 2.17 -10.39 31.38
CA GLY A 34 0.80 -10.15 31.85
C GLY A 34 0.65 -9.00 32.85
N SER A 35 1.69 -8.19 33.04
CA SER A 35 1.67 -7.05 33.96
C SER A 35 1.05 -5.79 33.34
N LYS A 36 0.51 -4.92 34.18
CA LYS A 36 -0.01 -3.60 33.79
C LYS A 36 1.01 -2.52 34.10
N PHE A 37 1.43 -1.80 33.07
CA PHE A 37 2.34 -0.67 33.10
C PHE A 37 1.70 0.56 32.42
N ASN A 38 0.39 0.72 32.56
CA ASN A 38 -0.30 1.85 31.95
C ASN A 38 0.24 3.16 32.52
N LYS A 39 0.45 4.16 31.66
CA LYS A 39 1.02 5.48 32.01
C LYS A 39 2.40 5.43 32.70
N THR A 40 3.08 4.29 32.66
CA THR A 40 4.42 4.15 33.24
C THR A 40 5.46 4.78 32.32
N ASP A 41 6.45 5.43 32.90
CA ASP A 41 7.58 6.03 32.18
C ASP A 41 8.79 5.09 32.17
N PHE A 42 9.04 4.49 31.01
CA PHE A 42 10.20 3.66 30.65
C PHE A 42 11.17 4.39 29.72
N THR A 43 11.19 5.72 29.71
CA THR A 43 12.14 6.47 28.86
C THR A 43 13.57 5.97 29.08
N ASN A 44 14.29 5.66 28.00
CA ASN A 44 15.66 5.11 28.04
C ASN A 44 15.82 3.76 28.79
N ALA A 45 14.74 3.06 29.15
CA ALA A 45 14.85 1.79 29.86
C ALA A 45 15.45 0.69 28.98
N SER A 46 16.23 -0.20 29.57
CA SER A 46 16.78 -1.39 28.93
C SER A 46 15.90 -2.60 29.22
N LEU A 47 15.12 -3.03 28.23
CA LEU A 47 14.14 -4.13 28.29
C LEU A 47 14.50 -5.25 27.30
N ALA A 48 15.73 -5.28 26.79
CA ALA A 48 16.13 -6.24 25.77
C ALA A 48 15.94 -7.68 26.26
N ARG A 49 15.45 -8.55 25.36
CA ARG A 49 15.21 -9.98 25.60
C ARG A 49 14.30 -10.30 26.80
N SER A 50 13.56 -9.32 27.32
CA SER A 50 12.57 -9.53 28.37
C SER A 50 11.32 -10.21 27.83
N ASN A 51 10.62 -10.95 28.68
CA ASN A 51 9.27 -11.44 28.43
C ASN A 51 8.25 -10.43 28.97
N LEU A 52 7.66 -9.68 28.04
CA LEU A 52 6.64 -8.65 28.26
C LEU A 52 5.33 -9.05 27.55
N SER A 53 5.17 -10.34 27.26
CA SER A 53 4.01 -10.85 26.55
C SER A 53 2.74 -10.55 27.35
N ARG A 54 1.67 -10.15 26.67
CA ARG A 54 0.36 -9.80 27.26
C ARG A 54 0.41 -8.64 28.27
N CYS A 55 1.49 -7.88 28.35
CA CYS A 55 1.55 -6.69 29.19
C CYS A 55 0.67 -5.56 28.61
N SER A 56 0.22 -4.68 29.50
CA SER A 56 -0.49 -3.46 29.13
C SER A 56 0.41 -2.26 29.31
N PHE A 57 0.65 -1.51 28.23
CA PHE A 57 1.44 -0.28 28.18
C PHE A 57 0.57 0.89 27.69
N GLU A 58 -0.74 0.88 27.97
CA GLU A 58 -1.64 1.92 27.50
C GLU A 58 -1.21 3.27 28.08
N TYR A 59 -1.04 4.28 27.21
CA TYR A 59 -0.51 5.61 27.56
C TYR A 59 0.90 5.61 28.19
N ALA A 60 1.64 4.49 28.15
CA ALA A 60 3.00 4.44 28.67
C ALA A 60 3.98 5.22 27.77
N ASN A 61 5.07 5.69 28.37
CA ASN A 61 6.17 6.31 27.65
C ASN A 61 7.35 5.33 27.58
N LEU A 62 7.67 4.82 26.41
CA LEU A 62 8.81 3.94 26.13
C LEU A 62 9.81 4.60 25.17
N ASN A 63 9.83 5.93 25.12
CA ASN A 63 10.73 6.66 24.23
C ASN A 63 12.18 6.27 24.46
N GLU A 64 12.91 6.01 23.37
CA GLU A 64 14.31 5.61 23.38
C GLU A 64 14.60 4.33 24.21
N ALA A 65 13.59 3.56 24.58
CA ALA A 65 13.77 2.30 25.28
C ALA A 65 14.41 1.24 24.35
N PHE A 66 15.25 0.39 24.94
CA PHE A 66 15.94 -0.69 24.23
C PHE A 66 15.19 -2.00 24.43
N LEU A 67 14.37 -2.39 23.46
CA LEU A 67 13.49 -3.57 23.48
C LEU A 67 13.99 -4.71 22.58
N TYR A 68 15.24 -4.64 22.12
CA TYR A 68 15.84 -5.61 21.20
C TYR A 68 15.54 -7.07 21.60
N GLY A 69 14.91 -7.81 20.68
CA GLY A 69 14.62 -9.23 20.84
C GLY A 69 13.73 -9.58 22.03
N SER A 70 12.99 -8.62 22.60
CA SER A 70 11.98 -8.89 23.63
C SER A 70 10.77 -9.64 23.07
N ASP A 71 9.98 -10.26 23.95
CA ASP A 71 8.67 -10.78 23.61
C ASP A 71 7.59 -9.80 24.07
N LEU A 72 6.95 -9.15 23.11
CA LEU A 72 5.81 -8.25 23.27
C LEU A 72 4.53 -8.82 22.64
N SER A 73 4.47 -10.14 22.45
CA SER A 73 3.32 -10.77 21.83
C SER A 73 2.04 -10.49 22.64
N PHE A 74 0.99 -10.09 21.94
CA PHE A 74 -0.30 -9.70 22.52
C PHE A 74 -0.26 -8.56 23.53
N ALA A 75 0.83 -7.78 23.59
CA ALA A 75 0.91 -6.59 24.41
C ALA A 75 0.03 -5.46 23.86
N LYS A 76 -0.44 -4.57 24.74
CA LYS A 76 -1.28 -3.43 24.39
C LYS A 76 -0.50 -2.12 24.51
N PHE A 77 -0.52 -1.31 23.47
CA PHE A 77 0.19 -0.04 23.36
C PHE A 77 -0.74 1.11 22.96
N HIS A 78 -2.03 1.01 23.27
CA HIS A 78 -2.98 2.04 22.88
C HIS A 78 -2.53 3.41 23.43
N HIS A 79 -2.34 4.39 22.55
CA HIS A 79 -1.79 5.72 22.87
C HIS A 79 -0.40 5.76 23.52
N ALA A 80 0.36 4.66 23.49
CA ALA A 80 1.73 4.65 24.02
C ALA A 80 2.68 5.47 23.14
N SER A 81 3.71 6.04 23.77
CA SER A 81 4.82 6.70 23.08
C SER A 81 6.00 5.75 22.98
N LEU A 82 6.45 5.46 21.76
CA LEU A 82 7.59 4.60 21.43
C LEU A 82 8.53 5.33 20.44
N ILE A 83 8.74 6.62 20.66
CA ILE A 83 9.58 7.46 19.79
C ILE A 83 11.02 6.99 19.93
N GLY A 84 11.69 6.70 18.80
CA GLY A 84 13.09 6.26 18.78
C GLY A 84 13.35 4.88 19.38
N THR A 85 12.33 4.19 19.89
CA THR A 85 12.46 2.88 20.54
C THR A 85 13.10 1.86 19.62
N ASP A 86 14.03 1.07 20.15
CA ASP A 86 14.63 -0.05 19.42
C ASP A 86 13.82 -1.32 19.62
N LEU A 87 12.97 -1.63 18.64
CA LEU A 87 12.15 -2.85 18.56
C LEU A 87 12.78 -3.88 17.60
N THR A 88 14.07 -3.76 17.26
CA THR A 88 14.74 -4.66 16.33
C THR A 88 14.64 -6.11 16.83
N LYS A 89 14.23 -7.03 15.93
CA LYS A 89 13.99 -8.46 16.24
C LYS A 89 12.97 -8.76 17.35
N THR A 90 12.18 -7.78 17.76
CA THR A 90 11.17 -7.96 18.81
C THR A 90 10.00 -8.78 18.29
N ASN A 91 9.44 -9.65 19.13
CA ASN A 91 8.22 -10.36 18.80
C ASN A 91 7.00 -9.51 19.17
N LEU A 92 6.35 -8.90 18.18
CA LEU A 92 5.13 -8.10 18.36
C LEU A 92 3.87 -8.87 17.94
N LYS A 93 3.94 -10.19 17.76
CA LYS A 93 2.80 -10.97 17.23
C LYS A 93 1.51 -10.67 18.00
N GLY A 94 0.48 -10.22 17.30
CA GLY A 94 -0.83 -9.89 17.88
C GLY A 94 -0.84 -8.68 18.82
N ALA A 95 0.23 -7.87 18.86
CA ALA A 95 0.25 -6.64 19.65
C ALA A 95 -0.66 -5.56 19.04
N TYR A 96 -1.22 -4.72 19.91
CA TYR A 96 -2.13 -3.63 19.54
C TYR A 96 -1.41 -2.29 19.69
N LEU A 97 -0.98 -1.68 18.58
CA LEU A 97 -0.30 -0.38 18.54
C LEU A 97 -1.19 0.72 17.93
N ASP A 98 -2.50 0.58 18.09
CA ASP A 98 -3.46 1.55 17.59
C ASP A 98 -3.28 2.89 18.31
N HIS A 99 -3.17 3.97 17.54
CA HIS A 99 -2.92 5.34 18.02
C HIS A 99 -1.57 5.54 18.74
N ALA A 100 -0.66 4.56 18.69
CA ALA A 100 0.67 4.69 19.27
C ALA A 100 1.55 5.64 18.44
N ASN A 101 2.51 6.29 19.09
CA ASN A 101 3.53 7.08 18.42
C ASN A 101 4.85 6.31 18.32
N LEU A 102 5.20 5.85 17.13
CA LEU A 102 6.42 5.09 16.81
C LEU A 102 7.39 5.89 15.92
N GLN A 103 7.34 7.23 15.99
CA GLN A 103 8.20 8.07 15.18
C GLN A 103 9.68 7.67 15.36
N GLY A 104 10.36 7.37 14.24
CA GLY A 104 11.77 6.98 14.23
C GLY A 104 12.09 5.62 14.87
N ALA A 105 11.08 4.84 15.29
CA ALA A 105 11.31 3.53 15.89
C ALA A 105 11.99 2.56 14.90
N LYS A 106 12.81 1.64 15.44
CA LYS A 106 13.53 0.63 14.65
C LYS A 106 12.80 -0.71 14.75
N LEU A 107 12.22 -1.20 13.65
CA LEU A 107 11.47 -2.47 13.62
C LEU A 107 12.07 -3.51 12.66
N SER A 108 13.34 -3.34 12.27
CA SER A 108 14.00 -4.30 11.38
C SER A 108 14.02 -5.70 12.02
N GLY A 109 13.56 -6.70 11.27
CA GLY A 109 13.47 -8.09 11.72
C GLY A 109 12.41 -8.36 12.81
N ALA A 110 11.57 -7.39 13.18
CA ALA A 110 10.48 -7.63 14.13
C ALA A 110 9.41 -8.56 13.55
N ILE A 111 8.76 -9.36 14.42
CA ILE A 111 7.65 -10.24 14.03
C ILE A 111 6.35 -9.45 14.18
N LEU A 112 5.74 -9.06 13.05
CA LEU A 112 4.57 -8.18 13.01
C LEU A 112 3.27 -8.89 12.61
N THR A 113 3.23 -10.21 12.71
CA THR A 113 2.05 -11.01 12.36
C THR A 113 0.86 -10.63 13.25
N TRP A 114 -0.27 -10.29 12.63
CA TRP A 114 -1.52 -9.87 13.30
C TRP A 114 -1.42 -8.59 14.13
N VAL A 115 -0.41 -7.75 13.86
CA VAL A 115 -0.29 -6.42 14.48
C VAL A 115 -1.27 -5.44 13.86
N SER A 116 -1.78 -4.53 14.69
CA SER A 116 -2.54 -3.36 14.23
C SER A 116 -1.79 -2.07 14.55
N PHE A 117 -1.64 -1.24 13.53
CA PHE A 117 -1.08 0.11 13.54
C PHE A 117 -2.16 1.13 13.15
N TYR A 118 -3.42 0.88 13.52
CA TYR A 118 -4.52 1.75 13.11
C TYR A 118 -4.31 3.15 13.71
N ARG A 119 -4.26 4.18 12.85
CA ARG A 119 -4.02 5.58 13.25
C ARG A 119 -2.74 5.80 14.05
N SER A 120 -1.74 4.93 13.94
CA SER A 120 -0.44 5.16 14.58
C SER A 120 0.40 6.17 13.81
N ASN A 121 1.25 6.91 14.51
CA ASN A 121 2.31 7.71 13.89
C ASN A 121 3.54 6.81 13.67
N LEU A 122 3.88 6.53 12.42
CA LEU A 122 5.03 5.72 11.98
C LEU A 122 6.02 6.57 11.17
N VAL A 123 6.05 7.89 11.38
CA VAL A 123 6.91 8.79 10.62
C VAL A 123 8.38 8.41 10.81
N GLY A 124 9.09 8.21 9.70
CA GLY A 124 10.51 7.84 9.71
C GLY A 124 10.83 6.44 10.24
N VAL A 125 9.83 5.57 10.43
CA VAL A 125 10.05 4.21 10.94
C VAL A 125 10.89 3.38 9.96
N ASN A 126 11.76 2.51 10.47
CA ASN A 126 12.50 1.55 9.65
C ASN A 126 11.84 0.16 9.69
N LEU A 127 11.22 -0.21 8.57
CA LEU A 127 10.56 -1.51 8.32
C LEU A 127 11.18 -2.23 7.12
N CYS A 128 12.43 -1.92 6.77
CA CYS A 128 13.13 -2.54 5.65
C CYS A 128 13.16 -4.08 5.80
N GLY A 129 12.72 -4.79 4.76
CA GLY A 129 12.67 -6.26 4.76
C GLY A 129 11.65 -6.88 5.72
N ALA A 130 10.81 -6.09 6.40
CA ALA A 130 9.83 -6.62 7.35
C ALA A 130 8.72 -7.42 6.65
N ASN A 131 8.22 -8.45 7.33
CA ASN A 131 7.01 -9.16 6.89
C ASN A 131 5.76 -8.50 7.49
N LEU A 132 5.02 -7.80 6.64
CA LEU A 132 3.83 -7.00 6.97
C LEU A 132 2.58 -7.57 6.29
N ASN A 133 2.58 -8.88 5.98
CA ASN A 133 1.48 -9.53 5.29
C ASN A 133 0.17 -9.37 6.07
N GLY A 134 -0.87 -8.83 5.42
CA GLY A 134 -2.19 -8.62 6.01
C GLY A 134 -2.25 -7.56 7.12
N ILE A 135 -1.19 -6.78 7.33
CA ILE A 135 -1.14 -5.83 8.46
C ILE A 135 -2.20 -4.73 8.34
N ASN A 136 -2.70 -4.25 9.47
CA ASN A 136 -3.63 -3.11 9.51
C ASN A 136 -2.86 -1.79 9.70
N LEU A 137 -2.69 -1.03 8.63
CA LEU A 137 -2.05 0.30 8.58
C LEU A 137 -3.07 1.40 8.21
N ARG A 138 -4.37 1.15 8.36
CA ARG A 138 -5.41 2.12 7.97
C ARG A 138 -5.23 3.41 8.76
N ALA A 139 -5.25 4.53 8.04
CA ALA A 139 -5.07 5.87 8.59
C ALA A 139 -3.76 6.08 9.38
N ALA A 140 -2.76 5.21 9.21
CA ALA A 140 -1.44 5.40 9.80
C ALA A 140 -0.64 6.45 9.02
N ASP A 141 0.21 7.21 9.71
CA ASP A 141 1.17 8.11 9.06
C ASP A 141 2.50 7.40 8.86
N LEU A 142 2.81 7.02 7.62
CA LEU A 142 4.05 6.36 7.21
C LEU A 142 5.00 7.35 6.49
N SER A 143 4.81 8.65 6.67
CA SER A 143 5.63 9.65 5.98
C SER A 143 7.11 9.42 6.30
N HIS A 144 7.95 9.44 5.27
CA HIS A 144 9.39 9.18 5.38
C HIS A 144 9.79 7.80 5.94
N ALA A 145 8.85 6.85 6.06
CA ALA A 145 9.16 5.50 6.48
C ALA A 145 9.99 4.75 5.41
N ASN A 146 10.86 3.85 5.86
CA ASN A 146 11.56 2.92 4.98
C ASN A 146 10.83 1.57 4.95
N LEU A 147 10.10 1.31 3.86
CA LEU A 147 9.41 0.05 3.59
C LEU A 147 10.09 -0.79 2.48
N SER A 148 11.32 -0.43 2.12
CA SER A 148 12.04 -1.10 1.04
C SER A 148 12.14 -2.61 1.33
N TRP A 149 11.91 -3.43 0.31
CA TRP A 149 11.98 -4.90 0.37
C TRP A 149 11.00 -5.57 1.35
N SER A 150 10.05 -4.82 1.90
CA SER A 150 9.05 -5.37 2.82
C SER A 150 7.95 -6.14 2.07
N ASN A 151 7.31 -7.07 2.77
CA ASN A 151 6.15 -7.80 2.26
C ASN A 151 4.86 -7.18 2.80
N LEU A 152 4.19 -6.36 1.99
CA LEU A 152 2.90 -5.74 2.29
C LEU A 152 1.73 -6.42 1.55
N SER A 153 1.90 -7.67 1.09
CA SER A 153 0.81 -8.41 0.44
C SER A 153 -0.41 -8.47 1.36
N GLY A 154 -1.60 -8.15 0.84
CA GLY A 154 -2.85 -8.10 1.58
C GLY A 154 -2.96 -7.03 2.67
N ALA A 155 -1.97 -6.14 2.81
CA ALA A 155 -1.98 -5.10 3.84
C ALA A 155 -3.13 -4.10 3.62
N ARG A 156 -3.64 -3.54 4.72
CA ARG A 156 -4.75 -2.57 4.72
C ARG A 156 -4.20 -1.17 4.95
N LEU A 157 -4.06 -0.39 3.89
CA LEU A 157 -3.48 0.96 3.93
C LEU A 157 -4.49 2.07 3.60
N SER A 158 -5.79 1.78 3.53
CA SER A 158 -6.78 2.81 3.17
C SER A 158 -6.70 4.01 4.12
N GLY A 159 -6.53 5.21 3.55
CA GLY A 159 -6.37 6.47 4.28
C GLY A 159 -5.00 6.69 4.94
N ALA A 160 -4.03 5.79 4.76
CA ALA A 160 -2.67 6.01 5.25
C ALA A 160 -1.97 7.18 4.52
N ILE A 161 -0.95 7.76 5.13
CA ILE A 161 -0.12 8.80 4.53
C ILE A 161 1.23 8.19 4.14
N LEU A 162 1.60 8.23 2.86
CA LEU A 162 2.84 7.61 2.33
C LEU A 162 3.81 8.65 1.74
N LYS A 163 3.75 9.90 2.20
CA LYS A 163 4.56 10.97 1.64
C LYS A 163 6.05 10.73 1.93
N GLY A 164 6.85 10.62 0.87
CA GLY A 164 8.29 10.38 0.99
C GLY A 164 8.67 9.00 1.53
N THR A 165 7.74 8.04 1.54
CA THR A 165 8.00 6.66 1.93
C THR A 165 8.82 5.93 0.86
N SER A 166 9.85 5.20 1.27
CA SER A 166 10.64 4.36 0.36
C SER A 166 9.94 3.02 0.12
N LEU A 167 9.54 2.76 -1.14
CA LEU A 167 8.77 1.58 -1.56
C LEU A 167 9.56 0.65 -2.50
N ASN A 168 10.89 0.80 -2.57
CA ASN A 168 11.74 0.01 -3.47
C ASN A 168 11.62 -1.50 -3.18
N GLY A 169 11.25 -2.29 -4.18
CA GLY A 169 11.15 -3.75 -4.06
C GLY A 169 10.04 -4.24 -3.12
N VAL A 170 9.08 -3.39 -2.77
CA VAL A 170 7.93 -3.77 -1.92
C VAL A 170 7.02 -4.76 -2.65
N ARG A 171 6.45 -5.73 -1.90
CA ARG A 171 5.39 -6.61 -2.41
C ARG A 171 4.03 -6.07 -1.98
N LEU A 172 3.14 -5.79 -2.93
CA LEU A 172 1.83 -5.17 -2.67
C LEU A 172 0.67 -5.98 -3.25
N SER A 173 0.88 -7.25 -3.60
CA SER A 173 -0.19 -8.09 -4.14
C SER A 173 -1.38 -8.18 -3.19
N GLY A 174 -2.58 -7.93 -3.69
CA GLY A 174 -3.83 -7.89 -2.92
C GLY A 174 -3.92 -6.78 -1.87
N ALA A 175 -3.00 -5.81 -1.82
CA ALA A 175 -3.04 -4.73 -0.84
C ALA A 175 -4.19 -3.75 -1.08
N TYR A 176 -4.73 -3.17 0.01
CA TYR A 176 -5.82 -2.20 -0.02
C TYR A 176 -5.29 -0.76 0.09
N LEU A 177 -5.09 -0.14 -1.06
CA LEU A 177 -4.53 1.21 -1.26
C LEU A 177 -5.61 2.23 -1.66
N ASN A 178 -6.87 1.98 -1.30
CA ASN A 178 -8.01 2.82 -1.69
C ASN A 178 -7.87 4.26 -1.17
N GLY A 179 -8.18 5.23 -2.02
CA GLY A 179 -8.22 6.65 -1.66
C GLY A 179 -6.86 7.29 -1.34
N LEU A 180 -5.75 6.60 -1.58
CA LEU A 180 -4.42 7.12 -1.29
C LEU A 180 -3.97 8.21 -2.27
N GLU A 181 -3.18 9.16 -1.78
CA GLU A 181 -2.51 10.18 -2.59
C GLU A 181 -1.08 9.71 -2.90
N LEU A 182 -0.87 9.34 -4.16
CA LEU A 182 0.34 8.67 -4.66
C LEU A 182 0.80 9.33 -5.98
N GLU A 183 0.67 10.65 -6.09
CA GLU A 183 1.13 11.40 -7.26
C GLU A 183 2.63 11.21 -7.47
N GLY A 184 3.03 10.84 -8.69
CA GLY A 184 4.42 10.64 -9.08
C GLY A 184 5.12 9.43 -8.44
N VAL A 185 4.38 8.52 -7.78
CA VAL A 185 4.99 7.33 -7.14
C VAL A 185 5.68 6.44 -8.17
N ASP A 186 6.80 5.83 -7.77
CA ASP A 186 7.48 4.80 -8.56
C ASP A 186 7.13 3.39 -8.07
N PHE A 187 6.40 2.66 -8.91
CA PHE A 187 6.03 1.26 -8.75
C PHE A 187 6.54 0.39 -9.92
N SER A 188 7.53 0.88 -10.67
CA SER A 188 8.07 0.16 -11.81
C SER A 188 8.61 -1.23 -11.43
N GLY A 189 8.25 -2.23 -12.24
CA GLY A 189 8.68 -3.62 -12.08
C GLY A 189 8.11 -4.36 -10.87
N LEU A 190 7.24 -3.74 -10.07
CA LEU A 190 6.68 -4.37 -8.86
C LEU A 190 5.55 -5.35 -9.19
N ASN A 191 5.25 -6.23 -8.22
CA ASN A 191 4.04 -7.04 -8.22
C ASN A 191 2.95 -6.38 -7.38
N LEU A 192 1.93 -5.87 -8.07
CA LEU A 192 0.70 -5.27 -7.58
C LEU A 192 -0.52 -6.04 -8.10
N SER A 193 -0.38 -7.34 -8.39
CA SER A 193 -1.53 -8.19 -8.77
C SER A 193 -2.62 -8.13 -7.70
N GLU A 194 -3.88 -8.09 -8.13
CA GLU A 194 -5.08 -8.05 -7.27
C GLU A 194 -5.19 -6.81 -6.34
N VAL A 195 -4.32 -5.82 -6.49
CA VAL A 195 -4.32 -4.58 -5.69
C VAL A 195 -5.64 -3.83 -5.75
N LYS A 196 -6.00 -3.11 -4.68
CA LYS A 196 -7.21 -2.26 -4.62
C LYS A 196 -6.81 -0.79 -4.55
N PHE A 197 -7.00 -0.07 -5.63
CA PHE A 197 -6.71 1.36 -5.78
C PHE A 197 -7.96 2.23 -5.90
N ARG A 198 -9.14 1.74 -5.53
CA ARG A 198 -10.40 2.46 -5.77
C ARG A 198 -10.34 3.89 -5.22
N GLY A 199 -10.54 4.87 -6.09
CA GLY A 199 -10.48 6.30 -5.73
C GLY A 199 -9.09 6.86 -5.38
N ALA A 200 -8.00 6.11 -5.56
CA ALA A 200 -6.64 6.61 -5.35
C ALA A 200 -6.22 7.62 -6.42
N LYS A 201 -5.25 8.47 -6.09
CA LYS A 201 -4.63 9.45 -7.00
C LYS A 201 -3.23 8.97 -7.35
N LEU A 202 -3.03 8.51 -8.58
CA LEU A 202 -1.79 8.01 -9.17
C LEU A 202 -1.39 8.86 -10.39
N VAL A 203 -1.70 10.16 -10.37
CA VAL A 203 -1.33 11.10 -11.43
C VAL A 203 0.19 11.04 -11.62
N LYS A 204 0.64 10.93 -12.88
CA LYS A 204 2.08 10.86 -13.23
C LYS A 204 2.87 9.71 -12.58
N ALA A 205 2.20 8.68 -12.06
CA ALA A 205 2.89 7.53 -11.48
C ALA A 205 3.71 6.75 -12.52
N ASN A 206 4.84 6.19 -12.10
CA ASN A 206 5.65 5.27 -12.90
C ASN A 206 5.27 3.82 -12.56
N LEU A 207 4.68 3.12 -13.51
CA LEU A 207 4.15 1.75 -13.41
C LEU A 207 4.70 0.88 -14.57
N ILE A 208 5.90 1.21 -15.07
CA ILE A 208 6.51 0.49 -16.19
C ILE A 208 6.78 -0.97 -15.78
N GLY A 209 6.32 -1.92 -16.61
CA GLY A 209 6.58 -3.35 -16.41
C GLY A 209 5.96 -3.94 -15.13
N THR A 210 5.09 -3.20 -14.46
CA THR A 210 4.41 -3.64 -13.23
C THR A 210 3.37 -4.71 -13.53
N ASP A 211 3.23 -5.69 -12.64
CA ASP A 211 2.09 -6.60 -12.66
C ASP A 211 0.93 -6.01 -11.86
N LEU A 212 -0.15 -5.67 -12.56
CA LEU A 212 -1.39 -5.08 -12.07
C LEU A 212 -2.60 -5.98 -12.40
N SER A 213 -2.34 -7.25 -12.77
CA SER A 213 -3.37 -8.19 -13.21
C SER A 213 -4.44 -8.34 -12.13
N LYS A 214 -5.72 -8.33 -12.54
CA LYS A 214 -6.90 -8.39 -11.64
C LYS A 214 -6.97 -7.26 -10.59
N GLY A 215 -6.22 -6.17 -10.77
CA GLY A 215 -6.30 -5.00 -9.91
C GLY A 215 -7.64 -4.26 -10.05
N ASP A 216 -8.06 -3.56 -8.99
CA ASP A 216 -9.26 -2.72 -8.96
C ASP A 216 -8.85 -1.24 -8.93
N PHE A 217 -9.00 -0.58 -10.08
CA PHE A 217 -8.66 0.83 -10.34
C PHE A 217 -9.91 1.70 -10.52
N ARG A 218 -11.09 1.22 -10.10
CA ARG A 218 -12.32 1.98 -10.32
C ARG A 218 -12.24 3.36 -9.69
N ARG A 219 -12.59 4.39 -10.47
CA ARG A 219 -12.54 5.80 -10.03
C ARG A 219 -11.16 6.28 -9.62
N THR A 220 -10.09 5.54 -9.93
CA THR A 220 -8.71 5.99 -9.71
C THR A 220 -8.38 7.10 -10.71
N ASN A 221 -7.49 8.01 -10.33
CA ASN A 221 -6.91 8.98 -11.26
C ASN A 221 -5.49 8.53 -11.64
N LEU A 222 -5.31 8.08 -12.87
CA LEU A 222 -4.06 7.64 -13.49
C LEU A 222 -3.62 8.58 -14.63
N SER A 223 -4.17 9.79 -14.69
CA SER A 223 -3.82 10.76 -15.74
C SER A 223 -2.31 10.99 -15.81
N GLU A 224 -1.79 11.03 -17.04
CA GLU A 224 -0.36 11.22 -17.35
C GLU A 224 0.60 10.17 -16.74
N SER A 225 0.09 9.06 -16.19
CA SER A 225 0.93 7.97 -15.67
C SER A 225 1.54 7.12 -16.80
N ILE A 226 2.61 6.39 -16.48
CA ILE A 226 3.37 5.57 -17.43
C ILE A 226 3.24 4.09 -17.05
N LEU A 227 2.46 3.32 -17.82
CA LEU A 227 2.23 1.88 -17.66
C LEU A 227 2.78 1.07 -18.84
N LYS A 228 3.88 1.53 -19.46
CA LYS A 228 4.50 0.82 -20.60
C LYS A 228 4.88 -0.60 -20.22
N ASN A 229 4.55 -1.56 -21.08
CA ASN A 229 4.82 -3.00 -20.87
C ASN A 229 4.18 -3.60 -19.58
N ALA A 230 3.27 -2.89 -18.90
CA ALA A 230 2.63 -3.41 -17.70
C ALA A 230 1.69 -4.59 -18.04
N GLN A 231 1.52 -5.49 -17.07
CA GLN A 231 0.58 -6.61 -17.15
C GLN A 231 -0.69 -6.22 -16.42
N MET A 232 -1.81 -6.11 -17.12
CA MET A 232 -3.08 -5.59 -16.59
C MET A 232 -4.27 -6.46 -17.00
N ARG A 233 -4.02 -7.75 -17.23
CA ARG A 233 -5.04 -8.72 -17.64
C ARG A 233 -6.14 -8.77 -16.60
N GLN A 234 -7.40 -8.74 -17.05
CA GLN A 234 -8.58 -8.80 -16.18
C GLN A 234 -8.64 -7.69 -15.11
N ALA A 235 -7.88 -6.61 -15.25
CA ALA A 235 -7.96 -5.47 -14.34
C ALA A 235 -9.25 -4.66 -14.57
N ASN A 236 -9.77 -4.04 -13.52
CA ASN A 236 -10.96 -3.21 -13.57
C ASN A 236 -10.60 -1.71 -13.50
N PHE A 237 -10.72 -1.03 -14.63
CA PHE A 237 -10.57 0.41 -14.84
C PHE A 237 -11.92 1.13 -15.06
N GLY A 238 -13.02 0.58 -14.55
CA GLY A 238 -14.35 1.17 -14.68
C GLY A 238 -14.40 2.58 -14.09
N SER A 239 -14.83 3.55 -14.89
CA SER A 239 -14.86 4.99 -14.54
C SER A 239 -13.51 5.55 -14.07
N THR A 240 -12.38 5.00 -14.53
CA THR A 240 -11.03 5.52 -14.20
C THR A 240 -10.69 6.74 -15.07
N HIS A 241 -9.97 7.72 -14.51
CA HIS A 241 -9.38 8.81 -15.29
C HIS A 241 -8.01 8.38 -15.80
N LEU A 242 -7.87 8.31 -17.11
CA LEU A 242 -6.69 7.82 -17.84
C LEU A 242 -6.25 8.84 -18.92
N HIS A 243 -6.61 10.11 -18.75
CA HIS A 243 -6.25 11.17 -19.68
C HIS A 243 -4.73 11.21 -19.89
N LYS A 244 -4.29 11.16 -21.15
CA LYS A 244 -2.86 11.15 -21.54
C LYS A 244 -2.03 10.03 -20.91
N VAL A 245 -2.66 8.94 -20.46
CA VAL A 245 -1.91 7.79 -19.92
C VAL A 245 -1.05 7.14 -21.01
N ASN A 246 0.12 6.62 -20.64
CA ASN A 246 0.96 5.86 -21.56
C ASN A 246 0.95 4.37 -21.22
N MET A 247 0.17 3.60 -21.95
CA MET A 247 0.01 2.15 -21.80
C MET A 247 0.67 1.37 -22.94
N MET A 248 1.55 1.98 -23.73
CA MET A 248 2.16 1.36 -24.92
C MET A 248 2.74 -0.03 -24.61
N LYS A 249 2.45 -1.02 -25.47
CA LYS A 249 2.89 -2.43 -25.35
C LYS A 249 2.42 -3.17 -24.08
N SER A 250 1.45 -2.64 -23.35
CA SER A 250 0.87 -3.33 -22.20
C SER A 250 -0.10 -4.45 -22.61
N ASP A 251 -0.30 -5.39 -21.70
CA ASP A 251 -1.33 -6.41 -21.83
C ASP A 251 -2.58 -6.03 -21.02
N LEU A 252 -3.64 -5.70 -21.73
CA LEU A 252 -4.95 -5.27 -21.24
C LEU A 252 -6.05 -6.28 -21.60
N SER A 253 -5.68 -7.52 -21.93
CA SER A 253 -6.65 -8.53 -22.34
C SER A 253 -7.69 -8.78 -21.24
N ASN A 254 -8.96 -8.81 -21.64
CA ASN A 254 -10.12 -8.98 -20.77
C ASN A 254 -10.25 -7.90 -19.67
N ALA A 255 -9.57 -6.76 -19.80
CA ALA A 255 -9.72 -5.64 -18.85
C ALA A 255 -11.06 -4.92 -19.05
N ASP A 256 -11.57 -4.31 -17.98
CA ASP A 256 -12.81 -3.51 -18.00
C ASP A 256 -12.49 -2.02 -17.90
N PHE A 257 -12.70 -1.30 -18.99
CA PHE A 257 -12.57 0.15 -19.13
C PHE A 257 -13.93 0.85 -19.26
N SER A 258 -15.03 0.21 -18.86
CA SER A 258 -16.36 0.80 -19.01
C SER A 258 -16.42 2.20 -18.39
N GLN A 259 -16.91 3.17 -19.17
CA GLN A 259 -17.01 4.59 -18.77
C GLN A 259 -15.67 5.26 -18.38
N ALA A 260 -14.52 4.68 -18.75
CA ALA A 260 -13.22 5.28 -18.46
C ALA A 260 -12.93 6.48 -19.39
N ASP A 261 -12.15 7.45 -18.90
CA ASP A 261 -11.62 8.54 -19.72
C ASP A 261 -10.21 8.22 -20.18
N LEU A 262 -10.07 7.69 -21.40
CA LEU A 262 -8.83 7.38 -22.10
C LEU A 262 -8.46 8.48 -23.11
N SER A 263 -8.97 9.70 -22.96
CA SER A 263 -8.71 10.76 -23.92
C SER A 263 -7.21 11.06 -24.05
N ASN A 264 -6.73 11.14 -25.29
CA ASN A 264 -5.32 11.33 -25.63
C ASN A 264 -4.37 10.25 -25.07
N ALA A 265 -4.88 9.08 -24.67
CA ALA A 265 -4.04 7.99 -24.20
C ALA A 265 -3.15 7.42 -25.32
N ASN A 266 -1.96 6.96 -24.96
CA ASN A 266 -1.11 6.17 -25.84
C ASN A 266 -1.32 4.68 -25.54
N LEU A 267 -2.07 4.03 -26.42
CA LEU A 267 -2.41 2.60 -26.42
C LEU A 267 -1.74 1.87 -27.60
N ASN A 268 -0.69 2.43 -28.20
CA ASN A 268 -0.01 1.80 -29.33
C ASN A 268 0.52 0.41 -28.94
N LEU A 269 0.34 -0.56 -29.85
CA LEU A 269 0.79 -1.95 -29.69
C LEU A 269 0.28 -2.64 -28.42
N THR A 270 -0.84 -2.17 -27.84
CA THR A 270 -1.45 -2.81 -26.67
C THR A 270 -2.25 -4.04 -27.05
N ASN A 271 -2.34 -5.00 -26.13
CA ASN A 271 -3.28 -6.10 -26.26
C ASN A 271 -4.58 -5.77 -25.52
N LEU A 272 -5.63 -5.38 -26.24
CA LEU A 272 -6.99 -5.10 -25.73
C LEU A 272 -7.97 -6.22 -26.10
N GLU A 273 -7.48 -7.43 -26.36
CA GLU A 273 -8.33 -8.58 -26.72
C GLU A 273 -9.43 -8.81 -25.69
N ASN A 274 -10.69 -8.89 -26.15
CA ASN A 274 -11.88 -9.06 -25.32
C ASN A 274 -12.05 -8.00 -24.21
N ALA A 275 -11.37 -6.85 -24.29
CA ALA A 275 -11.54 -5.77 -23.32
C ALA A 275 -12.93 -5.12 -23.45
N ASN A 276 -13.51 -4.75 -22.32
CA ASN A 276 -14.75 -3.99 -22.29
C ASN A 276 -14.44 -2.49 -22.26
N LEU A 277 -14.72 -1.77 -23.34
CA LEU A 277 -14.53 -0.31 -23.44
C LEU A 277 -15.87 0.44 -23.49
N GLU A 278 -16.99 -0.21 -23.19
CA GLU A 278 -18.32 0.38 -23.34
C GLU A 278 -18.46 1.76 -22.68
N ASN A 279 -18.96 2.74 -23.44
CA ASN A 279 -19.10 4.15 -23.04
C ASN A 279 -17.77 4.85 -22.67
N ALA A 280 -16.60 4.28 -22.99
CA ALA A 280 -15.32 4.92 -22.73
C ALA A 280 -15.07 6.10 -23.68
N ASN A 281 -14.37 7.12 -23.19
CA ASN A 281 -13.89 8.23 -24.00
C ASN A 281 -12.46 7.94 -24.49
N LEU A 282 -12.29 7.67 -25.78
CA LEU A 282 -10.99 7.49 -26.45
C LEU A 282 -10.66 8.65 -27.39
N SER A 283 -11.25 9.84 -27.21
CA SER A 283 -11.01 10.98 -28.09
C SER A 283 -9.52 11.32 -28.17
N GLY A 284 -8.95 11.40 -29.38
CA GLY A 284 -7.53 11.68 -29.61
C GLY A 284 -6.56 10.57 -29.18
N ALA A 285 -7.05 9.38 -28.82
CA ALA A 285 -6.19 8.28 -28.39
C ALA A 285 -5.38 7.67 -29.57
N TYR A 286 -4.19 7.17 -29.27
CA TYR A 286 -3.32 6.49 -30.22
C TYR A 286 -3.43 4.98 -30.02
N LEU A 287 -3.98 4.26 -30.99
CA LEU A 287 -4.17 2.80 -30.97
C LEU A 287 -3.45 2.12 -32.15
N TRP A 288 -2.33 2.67 -32.61
CA TRP A 288 -1.59 2.09 -33.73
C TRP A 288 -1.13 0.67 -33.41
N GLY A 289 -1.51 -0.29 -34.27
CA GLY A 289 -1.18 -1.71 -34.10
C GLY A 289 -1.74 -2.36 -32.84
N ALA A 290 -2.75 -1.76 -32.19
CA ALA A 290 -3.39 -2.36 -31.02
C ALA A 290 -4.25 -3.57 -31.42
N ASN A 291 -4.27 -4.61 -30.58
CA ASN A 291 -5.16 -5.74 -30.75
C ASN A 291 -6.50 -5.49 -30.06
N LEU A 292 -7.55 -5.18 -30.81
CA LEU A 292 -8.92 -4.95 -30.32
C LEU A 292 -9.84 -6.14 -30.62
N SER A 293 -9.29 -7.31 -30.96
CA SER A 293 -10.10 -8.47 -31.35
C SER A 293 -11.09 -8.84 -30.23
N GLY A 294 -12.37 -8.95 -30.57
CA GLY A 294 -13.46 -9.23 -29.61
C GLY A 294 -13.76 -8.12 -28.60
N ALA A 295 -13.10 -6.96 -28.68
CA ALA A 295 -13.33 -5.86 -27.74
C ALA A 295 -14.73 -5.23 -27.92
N ASN A 296 -15.33 -4.78 -26.82
CA ASN A 296 -16.62 -4.10 -26.82
C ASN A 296 -16.43 -2.58 -26.78
N LEU A 297 -16.63 -1.88 -27.91
CA LEU A 297 -16.52 -0.41 -28.03
C LEU A 297 -17.90 0.25 -28.17
N ARG A 298 -18.96 -0.40 -27.68
CA ARG A 298 -20.30 0.18 -27.70
C ARG A 298 -20.33 1.58 -27.10
N ASN A 299 -20.94 2.52 -27.83
CA ASN A 299 -21.07 3.93 -27.40
C ASN A 299 -19.73 4.63 -27.06
N CYS A 300 -18.59 4.11 -27.52
CA CYS A 300 -17.30 4.78 -27.34
C CYS A 300 -17.23 6.08 -28.13
N ASN A 301 -16.47 7.05 -27.60
CA ASN A 301 -16.05 8.20 -28.37
C ASN A 301 -14.63 7.97 -28.93
N LEU A 302 -14.49 7.78 -30.24
CA LEU A 302 -13.19 7.67 -30.92
C LEU A 302 -12.81 8.94 -31.69
N THR A 303 -13.45 10.08 -31.39
CA THR A 303 -13.23 11.33 -32.14
C THR A 303 -11.75 11.69 -32.19
N GLY A 304 -11.18 11.84 -33.39
CA GLY A 304 -9.76 12.17 -33.58
C GLY A 304 -8.76 11.08 -33.19
N ALA A 305 -9.22 9.88 -32.82
CA ALA A 305 -8.34 8.75 -32.49
C ALA A 305 -7.68 8.15 -33.74
N SER A 306 -6.61 7.38 -33.54
CA SER A 306 -5.93 6.65 -34.62
C SER A 306 -5.94 5.15 -34.36
N LEU A 307 -6.64 4.41 -35.23
CA LEU A 307 -6.76 2.94 -35.26
C LEU A 307 -5.87 2.31 -36.34
N ARG A 308 -4.92 3.05 -36.93
CA ARG A 308 -4.09 2.55 -38.03
C ARG A 308 -3.43 1.21 -37.66
N ASP A 309 -3.51 0.24 -38.57
CA ASP A 309 -2.98 -1.13 -38.39
C ASP A 309 -3.54 -1.91 -37.17
N ALA A 310 -4.61 -1.42 -36.51
CA ALA A 310 -5.22 -2.14 -35.39
C ALA A 310 -5.96 -3.40 -35.86
N HIS A 311 -5.95 -4.44 -35.04
CA HIS A 311 -6.69 -5.68 -35.30
C HIS A 311 -8.10 -5.56 -34.69
N ILE A 312 -9.13 -5.54 -35.53
CA ILE A 312 -10.52 -5.26 -35.10
C ILE A 312 -11.49 -6.44 -35.35
N ASN A 313 -10.97 -7.66 -35.43
CA ASN A 313 -11.79 -8.83 -35.72
C ASN A 313 -12.77 -9.11 -34.57
N GLY A 314 -14.07 -9.11 -34.86
CA GLY A 314 -15.12 -9.32 -33.85
C GLY A 314 -15.29 -8.16 -32.86
N THR A 315 -14.66 -7.01 -33.11
CA THR A 315 -14.86 -5.80 -32.31
C THR A 315 -16.28 -5.26 -32.49
N ILE A 316 -16.92 -4.85 -31.40
CA ILE A 316 -18.29 -4.31 -31.41
C ILE A 316 -18.24 -2.79 -31.42
N PHE A 317 -18.83 -2.16 -32.45
CA PHE A 317 -18.82 -0.70 -32.66
C PHE A 317 -20.21 -0.04 -32.62
N GLU A 318 -21.22 -0.72 -32.09
CA GLU A 318 -22.59 -0.19 -32.05
C GLU A 318 -22.63 1.12 -31.23
N GLY A 319 -23.11 2.21 -31.84
CA GLY A 319 -23.15 3.54 -31.22
C GLY A 319 -21.80 4.25 -31.08
N THR A 320 -20.69 3.68 -31.57
CA THR A 320 -19.38 4.32 -31.54
C THR A 320 -19.31 5.57 -32.42
N ILE A 321 -18.71 6.64 -31.90
CA ILE A 321 -18.49 7.89 -32.64
C ILE A 321 -17.10 7.87 -33.31
N PHE A 322 -17.06 8.05 -34.63
CA PHE A 322 -15.84 7.98 -35.45
C PHE A 322 -15.38 9.33 -36.06
N ALA A 323 -15.89 10.46 -35.57
CA ALA A 323 -15.61 11.76 -36.16
C ALA A 323 -14.11 12.08 -36.16
N ASN A 324 -13.52 12.37 -37.31
CA ASN A 324 -12.08 12.54 -37.52
C ASN A 324 -11.20 11.35 -37.09
N THR A 325 -11.75 10.14 -36.98
CA THR A 325 -10.97 8.95 -36.61
C THR A 325 -10.16 8.44 -37.81
N THR A 326 -8.86 8.23 -37.63
CA THR A 326 -8.03 7.50 -38.61
C THR A 326 -8.31 6.01 -38.47
N MET A 327 -8.87 5.38 -39.50
CA MET A 327 -9.23 3.97 -39.51
C MET A 327 -8.02 3.06 -39.80
N ILE A 328 -8.23 1.74 -39.73
CA ILE A 328 -7.19 0.72 -39.89
C ILE A 328 -6.40 0.84 -41.21
N ASN A 329 -7.04 1.29 -42.29
CA ASN A 329 -6.46 1.51 -43.61
C ASN A 329 -5.84 2.91 -43.80
N GLY A 330 -5.90 3.77 -42.78
CA GLY A 330 -5.41 5.15 -42.81
C GLY A 330 -6.42 6.19 -43.31
N GLU A 331 -7.63 5.80 -43.72
CA GLU A 331 -8.68 6.74 -44.09
C GLU A 331 -9.24 7.46 -42.86
N ILE A 332 -9.61 8.73 -43.01
CA ILE A 332 -10.23 9.51 -41.95
C ILE A 332 -11.75 9.45 -42.14
N LYS A 333 -12.47 8.96 -41.12
CA LYS A 333 -13.93 9.08 -41.05
C LYS A 333 -14.29 10.47 -40.54
N ASN A 334 -15.23 11.14 -41.20
CA ASN A 334 -15.78 12.43 -40.78
C ASN A 334 -17.07 12.24 -39.98
#